data_AF-A0A7S3MLC1-F1
#
_entry.id   AF-A0A7S3MLC1-F1
#
_cell.length_a   1.000
_cell.length_b   1.000
_cell.length_c   1.000
_cell.angle_alpha   90.00
_cell.angle_beta   90.00
_cell.angle_gamma   90.00
#
_symmetry.space_group_name_H-M   'P 1'
#
loop_
_entity.id
_entity.type
_entity.pdbx_description
1 polymer ?
#
loop_
_entity_poly.entity_id
_entity_poly.type
_entity_poly.pdbx_seq_one_letter_code
_entity_poly.pdbx_strand_id
1 'polypeptide(L)'
;MVVLISYVSWRTSSRCGTVSIAITGCWGTCSFLIWFIMGIAWRFNYDGMFSSGTLVPAGTSELDWEAQITAEGSAYQVRSGSLMKSFFVTLLVIFCLNCVFACLTCAGQ
;
A
#
# COMPACT_ATOMS: atom_id res chain seq x y z
N MET A 1 -3.06 -17.14 3.54
CA MET A 1 -3.05 -17.83 4.85
C MET A 1 -4.28 -17.49 5.69
N VAL A 2 -4.61 -16.22 5.90
CA VAL A 2 -5.81 -15.77 6.65
C VAL A 2 -7.12 -16.37 6.12
N VAL A 3 -7.33 -16.33 4.80
CA VAL A 3 -8.53 -16.87 4.13
C VAL A 3 -8.73 -18.37 4.41
N LEU A 4 -7.65 -19.15 4.50
CA LEU A 4 -7.69 -20.58 4.78
C LEU A 4 -8.10 -20.87 6.23
N ILE A 5 -7.57 -20.10 7.18
CA ILE A 5 -7.89 -20.24 8.61
C ILE A 5 -9.35 -19.86 8.86
N SER A 6 -9.81 -18.75 8.27
CA SER A 6 -11.21 -18.32 8.36
C SER A 6 -12.17 -19.34 7.72
N TYR A 7 -11.82 -19.88 6.55
CA TYR A 7 -12.63 -20.88 5.86
C TYR A 7 -12.74 -22.20 6.64
N VAL A 8 -11.63 -22.71 7.16
CA VAL A 8 -11.62 -23.94 7.98
C VAL A 8 -12.40 -23.71 9.28
N SER A 9 -12.23 -22.56 9.94
CA SER A 9 -12.94 -22.23 11.18
C SER A 9 -14.45 -22.09 10.99
N TRP A 10 -14.89 -21.58 9.83
CA TRP A 10 -16.30 -21.49 9.49
C TRP A 10 -16.91 -22.87 9.22
N ARG A 11 -16.15 -23.81 8.66
CA ARG A 11 -16.60 -25.19 8.43
C ARG A 11 -16.76 -26.00 9.72
N THR A 12 -16.00 -25.70 10.78
CA THR A 12 -16.13 -26.37 12.08
C THR A 12 -17.20 -25.77 12.97
N SER A 13 -17.34 -24.44 13.01
CA SER A 13 -18.34 -23.76 13.82
C SER A 13 -18.61 -22.37 13.26
N SER A 14 -19.87 -22.07 12.94
CA SER A 14 -20.27 -20.76 12.42
C SER A 14 -19.90 -19.61 13.35
N ARG A 15 -19.95 -19.82 14.67
CA ARG A 15 -19.55 -18.80 15.67
C ARG A 15 -18.04 -18.57 15.70
N CYS A 16 -17.24 -19.63 15.63
CA CYS A 16 -15.79 -19.53 15.60
C CYS A 16 -15.28 -18.93 14.28
N GLY A 17 -15.96 -19.23 13.17
CA GLY A 17 -15.73 -18.60 11.87
C GLY A 17 -15.90 -17.09 11.92
N THR A 18 -17.03 -16.59 12.45
CA THR A 18 -17.28 -15.15 12.54
C THR A 18 -16.25 -14.42 13.41
N VAL A 19 -15.90 -14.98 14.58
CA VAL A 19 -14.90 -14.38 15.48
C VAL A 19 -13.51 -14.35 14.84
N SER A 20 -13.09 -15.44 14.19
CA SER A 20 -11.78 -15.51 13.52
C SER A 20 -11.69 -14.52 12.35
N ILE A 21 -12.76 -14.34 11.58
CA ILE A 21 -12.86 -13.35 10.50
C ILE A 21 -12.78 -11.93 11.08
N ALA A 22 -13.48 -11.63 12.18
CA ALA A 22 -13.46 -10.31 12.79
C ALA A 22 -12.06 -9.91 13.29
N ILE A 23 -11.37 -10.81 14.00
CA ILE A 23 -10.03 -10.54 14.56
C ILE A 23 -8.99 -10.40 13.45
N THR A 24 -8.98 -11.33 12.49
CA THR A 24 -7.99 -11.29 11.41
C THR A 24 -8.24 -10.17 10.40
N GLY A 25 -9.51 -9.82 10.17
CA GLY A 25 -9.90 -8.67 9.37
C GLY A 25 -9.42 -7.36 10.00
N CYS A 26 -9.64 -7.18 11.30
CA CYS A 26 -9.20 -5.98 12.04
C CYS A 26 -7.67 -5.84 12.07
N TRP A 27 -6.94 -6.93 12.36
CA TRP A 27 -5.48 -6.88 12.30
C TRP A 27 -5.00 -6.50 10.90
N GLY A 28 -5.51 -7.18 9.87
CA GLY A 28 -5.15 -6.93 8.48
C GLY A 28 -5.34 -5.45 8.12
N THR A 29 -6.52 -4.89 8.35
CA THR A 29 -6.82 -3.50 8.02
C THR A 29 -5.96 -2.50 8.79
N CYS A 30 -5.75 -2.69 10.10
CA CYS A 30 -4.87 -1.82 10.89
C CYS A 30 -3.41 -1.87 10.41
N SER A 31 -2.91 -3.06 10.06
CA SER A 31 -1.53 -3.21 9.55
C SER A 31 -1.36 -2.54 8.19
N PHE A 32 -2.29 -2.77 7.25
CA PHE A 32 -2.26 -2.11 5.95
C PHE A 32 -2.37 -0.58 6.06
N LEU A 33 -3.16 -0.08 7.01
CA LEU A 33 -3.30 1.36 7.25
C LEU A 33 -1.99 1.98 7.75
N ILE A 34 -1.29 1.32 8.69
CA ILE A 34 0.01 1.79 9.19
C ILE A 34 1.04 1.84 8.06
N TRP A 35 1.11 0.78 7.24
CA TRP A 35 2.01 0.74 6.08
C TRP A 35 1.68 1.80 5.03
N PHE A 36 0.39 2.08 4.82
CA PHE A 36 -0.07 3.15 3.95
C PHE A 36 0.37 4.53 4.46
N ILE A 37 0.17 4.82 5.75
CA ILE A 37 0.56 6.10 6.37
C ILE A 37 2.07 6.29 6.33
N MET A 38 2.83 5.30 6.81
CA MET A 38 4.30 5.31 6.80
C MET A 38 4.84 5.52 5.39
N GLY A 39 4.22 4.86 4.42
CA GLY A 39 4.58 4.93 3.02
C GLY A 39 4.31 6.27 2.34
N ILE A 40 3.15 6.85 2.61
CA ILE A 40 2.80 8.21 2.18
C ILE A 40 3.73 9.23 2.80
N ALA A 41 3.98 9.13 4.11
CA ALA A 41 4.90 10.02 4.80
C ALA A 41 6.31 9.95 4.20
N TRP A 42 6.82 8.74 3.95
CA TRP A 42 8.09 8.54 3.25
C TRP A 42 8.06 9.14 1.84
N ARG A 43 6.99 8.94 1.06
CA ARG A 43 6.90 9.41 -0.33
C ARG A 43 6.89 10.94 -0.47
N PHE A 44 6.25 11.63 0.48
CA PHE A 44 6.18 13.10 0.50
C PHE A 44 7.35 13.76 1.24
N ASN A 45 8.18 12.98 1.95
CA ASN A 45 9.44 13.48 2.44
C ASN A 45 10.42 13.74 1.29
N TYR A 46 11.35 14.67 1.55
CA TYR A 46 12.40 15.07 0.61
C TYR A 46 13.16 13.86 0.03
N ASP A 47 13.55 12.93 0.90
CA ASP A 47 14.27 11.71 0.53
C ASP A 47 13.45 10.77 -0.37
N GLY A 48 12.14 10.68 -0.13
CA GLY A 48 11.23 9.89 -0.97
C GLY A 48 11.02 10.50 -2.35
N MET A 49 10.95 11.83 -2.44
CA MET A 49 10.85 12.53 -3.72
C MET A 49 12.15 12.48 -4.52
N PHE A 50 13.30 12.56 -3.85
CA PHE A 50 14.63 12.40 -4.45
C PHE A 50 14.84 10.97 -4.96
N SER A 51 14.58 9.96 -4.11
CA SER A 51 14.76 8.54 -4.49
C SER A 51 13.82 8.06 -5.59
N SER A 52 12.66 8.69 -5.75
CA SER A 52 11.72 8.41 -6.84
C SER A 52 12.01 9.22 -8.10
N GLY A 53 13.12 9.98 -8.15
CA GLY A 53 13.50 10.79 -9.30
C GLY A 53 12.62 12.02 -9.56
N THR A 54 11.65 12.28 -8.69
CA THR A 54 10.65 13.36 -8.89
C THR A 54 11.20 14.74 -8.51
N LEU A 55 12.17 14.77 -7.59
CA LEU A 55 12.81 16.00 -7.15
C LEU A 55 14.16 16.18 -7.84
N VAL A 56 14.29 17.24 -8.63
CA VAL A 56 15.58 17.65 -9.20
C VAL A 56 16.35 18.44 -8.14
N PRO A 57 17.57 18.02 -7.75
CA PRO A 57 18.38 18.76 -6.79
C PRO A 57 18.79 20.14 -7.32
N ALA A 58 18.84 21.12 -6.42
CA ALA A 58 19.19 22.50 -6.79
C ALA A 58 20.58 22.57 -7.43
N GLY A 59 20.69 23.29 -8.55
CA GLY A 59 21.94 23.44 -9.29
C GLY A 59 22.22 22.35 -10.34
N THR A 60 21.32 21.39 -10.52
CA THR A 60 21.42 20.37 -11.58
C THR A 60 20.40 20.69 -12.68
N SER A 61 20.81 20.61 -13.95
CA SER A 61 19.88 20.73 -15.07
C SER A 61 19.01 19.47 -15.18
N GLU A 62 17.81 19.59 -15.75
CA GLU A 62 16.88 18.45 -15.88
C GLU A 62 17.48 17.33 -16.76
N LEU A 63 18.25 17.70 -17.79
CA LEU A 63 18.99 16.76 -18.65
C LEU A 63 20.10 16.02 -17.90
N ASP A 64 20.88 16.72 -17.06
CA ASP A 64 21.93 16.09 -16.27
C ASP A 64 21.35 15.17 -15.19
N TRP A 65 20.19 15.55 -14.64
CA TRP A 65 19.45 14.73 -13.70
C TRP A 65 18.91 13.46 -14.37
N GLU A 66 18.31 13.57 -15.56
CA GLU A 66 17.84 12.43 -16.35
C GLU A 66 18.98 11.43 -16.65
N ALA A 67 20.16 11.93 -17.02
CA ALA A 67 21.35 11.11 -17.23
C ALA A 67 21.82 10.41 -15.94
N GLN A 68 21.75 11.09 -14.79
CA GLN A 68 22.12 10.50 -13.50
C GLN A 68 21.13 9.44 -13.02
N ILE A 69 19.82 9.61 -13.22
CA ILE A 69 18.80 8.64 -12.78
C ILE A 69 18.66 7.42 -13.69
N THR A 70 19.12 7.53 -14.95
CA THR A 70 19.15 6.42 -15.91
C THR A 70 20.45 5.64 -15.90
N ALA A 71 21.48 6.10 -15.19
CA ALA A 71 22.70 5.35 -14.97
C ALA A 71 22.41 4.01 -14.25
N GLU A 72 23.12 2.93 -14.61
CA GLU A 72 22.86 1.57 -14.11
C GLU A 72 22.82 1.45 -12.58
N GLY A 73 23.59 2.28 -11.85
CA GLY A 73 23.64 2.28 -10.39
C GLY A 73 22.41 2.92 -9.71
N SER A 74 21.74 3.87 -10.37
CA SER A 74 20.59 4.60 -9.83
C SER A 74 19.25 4.07 -10.34
N ALA A 75 19.27 3.31 -11.45
CA ALA A 75 18.08 2.74 -12.07
C ALA A 75 17.25 1.85 -11.11
N TYR A 76 17.90 1.10 -10.21
CA TYR A 76 17.19 0.32 -9.19
C TYR A 76 16.45 1.21 -8.19
N GLN A 77 17.09 2.27 -7.70
CA GLN A 77 16.52 3.19 -6.71
C GLN A 77 15.25 3.85 -7.27
N VAL A 78 15.32 4.38 -8.48
CA VAL A 78 14.17 5.05 -9.13
C VAL A 78 13.05 4.07 -9.45
N ARG A 79 13.38 2.87 -9.96
CA ARG A 79 12.37 1.82 -10.20
C ARG A 79 11.70 1.37 -8.91
N SER A 80 12.46 1.20 -7.83
CA SER A 80 11.91 0.81 -6.53
C SER A 80 10.99 1.89 -5.95
N GLY A 81 11.36 3.17 -6.07
CA GLY A 81 10.51 4.30 -5.66
C GLY A 81 9.23 4.41 -6.49
N SER A 82 9.30 4.14 -7.79
CA SER A 82 8.13 4.08 -8.68
C SER A 82 7.22 2.90 -8.37
N LEU A 83 7.78 1.72 -8.10
CA LEU A 83 7.02 0.55 -7.63
C LEU A 83 6.27 0.85 -6.33
N MET A 84 6.93 1.55 -5.40
CA MET A 84 6.32 1.95 -4.13
C MET A 84 5.11 2.86 -4.35
N LYS A 85 5.17 3.79 -5.32
CA LYS A 85 4.01 4.61 -5.72
C LYS A 85 2.84 3.74 -6.20
N SER A 86 3.10 2.80 -7.11
CA SER A 86 2.07 1.88 -7.62
C SER A 86 1.45 1.04 -6.49
N PHE A 87 2.28 0.54 -5.57
CA PHE A 87 1.83 -0.20 -4.39
C PHE A 87 0.86 0.62 -3.51
N PHE A 88 1.15 1.91 -3.27
CA PHE A 88 0.23 2.77 -2.50
C PHE A 88 -1.08 3.05 -3.22
N VAL A 89 -1.06 3.26 -4.53
CA VAL A 89 -2.29 3.45 -5.32
C VAL A 89 -3.15 2.19 -5.26
N THR A 90 -2.56 1.01 -5.40
CA THR A 90 -3.28 -0.26 -5.28
C THR A 90 -3.88 -0.45 -3.89
N LEU A 91 -3.14 -0.16 -2.82
CA LEU A 91 -3.66 -0.21 -1.45
C LEU A 91 -4.83 0.76 -1.24
N LEU A 92 -4.72 2.00 -1.73
CA LEU A 92 -5.79 2.99 -1.64
C LEU A 92 -7.07 2.49 -2.32
N VAL A 93 -6.95 1.94 -3.54
CA VAL A 93 -8.09 1.37 -4.27
C VAL A 93 -8.74 0.24 -3.48
N ILE A 94 -7.94 -0.67 -2.91
CA ILE A 94 -8.45 -1.77 -2.08
C ILE A 94 -9.19 -1.22 -0.85
N PHE A 95 -8.66 -0.21 -0.17
CA PHE A 95 -9.34 0.43 0.96
C PHE A 95 -10.66 1.09 0.56
N CYS A 96 -10.67 1.86 -0.54
CA CYS A 96 -11.89 2.49 -1.06
C CYS A 96 -12.96 1.44 -1.42
N LEU A 97 -12.57 0.35 -2.08
CA LEU A 97 -13.50 -0.74 -2.40
C LEU A 97 -14.09 -1.37 -1.14
N ASN A 98 -13.26 -1.65 -0.12
CA ASN A 98 -13.75 -2.20 1.14
C ASN A 98 -14.73 -1.26 1.85
N CYS A 99 -14.49 0.05 1.85
CA CYS A 99 -15.44 1.03 2.40
C CYS A 99 -16.76 1.05 1.61
N VAL A 100 -16.71 1.01 0.28
CA VAL A 100 -17.92 1.00 -0.58
C VAL A 100 -18.73 -0.28 -0.33
N PHE A 101 -18.09 -1.46 -0.31
CA PHE A 101 -18.78 -2.71 -0.02
C PHE A 101 -19.39 -2.72 1.39
N ALA A 102 -18.71 -2.20 2.40
CA ALA A 102 -19.25 -2.08 3.76
C ALA A 102 -20.50 -1.17 3.79
N CYS A 103 -20.46 0.00 3.16
CA CYS A 103 -21.61 0.90 3.06
C CYS A 103 -22.79 0.25 2.33
N LEU A 104 -22.55 -0.46 1.24
CA LEU A 104 -23.60 -1.16 0.48
C LEU A 104 -24.23 -2.29 1.30
N THR A 105 -23.44 -3.03 2.09
CA THR A 105 -23.99 -4.08 2.97
C THR A 105 -24.75 -3.52 4.18
N CYS A 106 -24.36 -2.36 4.70
CA CYS A 106 -25.06 -1.71 5.80
C CYS A 106 -26.33 -0.96 5.36
N ALA A 107 -26.39 -0.47 4.12
CA ALA A 107 -27.56 0.20 3.56
C ALA A 107 -28.63 -0.78 3.01
N GLY A 108 -28.27 -2.06 2.85
CA GLY A 108 -29.17 -3.12 2.40
C GLY A 108 -29.80 -3.95 3.52
N GLN A 109 -29.56 -3.61 4.79
CA GLN A 109 -30.26 -4.12 5.98
C GLN A 109 -31.32 -3.13 6.44
#